data_AF-A0A1D8RAF0-F1
#
_entry.id   AF-A0A1D8RAF0-F1
#
_cell.length_a   1.000
_cell.length_b   1.000
_cell.length_c   1.000
_cell.angle_alpha   90.00
_cell.angle_beta   90.00
_cell.angle_gamma   90.00
#
_symmetry.space_group_name_H-M   'P 1'
#
loop_
_entity.id
_entity.type
_entity.pdbx_description
1 polymer ?
#
loop_
_entity_poly.entity_id
_entity_poly.type
_entity_poly.pdbx_seq_one_letter_code
_entity_poly.pdbx_strand_id
1 'polypeptide(L)'
;MGPPQQQADLSFSIAYRKFSYVWSMVLLIFATVIMIYTIAKEWTNPPWNYTNPAGEIIIFLLLLTWIALLEGCQISIVGLQAINIELYKKTHPRAYQVLKLAHKGPNVERFLVGRQFLLLFNGFLVTKVSGADGDEFYIGDWHWTREAANFFWKNSVLLMIVIIVPGQLVSQLMAAEKMLGFLNLPFFGYYTVLLPCLIMESTGLVHSSYMLKDVLCRIGGIDVSKGGPKKRMSKDFLYYSRVLISISAVIFSGLFIIKGLANKQTNATDGPGWNKLPGWAAIIMTLFFLFIMACAEGLQVSALALAKTHTASFKDKSPLAYRTTQLLYAGRNMQAFLVGRQTIVAMMTVLLARVTSYAGSDGELLEGGDWGMGKGFNQWLLQTGILGAVLVCNVAQLASQVTASIFPVELINNHVMHILLRLMLLIEASGVVNACWPLAWGVDSLFGLEHDPFDGDETVKTPAQNVLERKKSMGIPTQRGVSPFDLHQPEAEYHMDYTYKVSYI
;
A
#
# COMPACT_ATOMS: atom_id res chain seq x y z
N MET A 1 37.82 14.12 -4.51
CA MET A 1 37.23 15.35 -5.08
C MET A 1 36.81 15.02 -6.51
N GLY A 2 35.53 14.76 -6.74
CA GLY A 2 35.02 14.43 -8.08
C GLY A 2 35.02 15.65 -9.02
N PRO A 3 35.04 15.43 -10.35
CA PRO A 3 35.10 16.50 -11.36
C PRO A 3 33.98 17.55 -11.24
N PRO A 4 34.19 18.79 -11.73
CA PRO A 4 33.29 19.94 -11.53
C PRO A 4 31.84 19.71 -11.98
N GLN A 5 31.65 18.91 -13.04
CA GLN A 5 30.33 18.63 -13.62
C GLN A 5 29.47 17.75 -12.69
N GLN A 6 30.08 16.80 -11.98
CA GLN A 6 29.40 15.98 -10.98
C GLN A 6 28.95 16.81 -9.76
N GLN A 7 29.69 17.86 -9.40
CA GLN A 7 29.31 18.76 -8.30
C GLN A 7 28.15 19.68 -8.68
N ALA A 8 28.07 20.11 -9.95
CA ALA A 8 26.97 20.91 -10.47
C ALA A 8 25.66 20.09 -10.56
N ASP A 9 25.73 18.87 -11.11
CA ASP A 9 24.59 17.94 -11.17
C ASP A 9 24.08 17.57 -9.76
N LEU A 10 25.01 17.40 -8.81
CA LEU A 10 24.71 17.18 -7.39
C LEU A 10 23.96 18.37 -6.77
N SER A 11 24.47 19.58 -6.96
CA SER A 11 23.86 20.80 -6.41
C SER A 11 22.45 21.02 -6.95
N PHE A 12 22.23 20.74 -8.24
CA PHE A 12 20.91 20.80 -8.84
C PHE A 12 19.95 19.75 -8.24
N SER A 13 20.41 18.51 -8.05
CA SER A 13 19.57 17.45 -7.50
C SER A 13 19.09 17.75 -6.07
N ILE A 14 19.97 18.32 -5.24
CA ILE A 14 19.65 18.74 -3.86
C ILE A 14 18.68 19.92 -3.87
N ALA A 15 18.92 20.91 -4.74
CA ALA A 15 18.04 22.06 -4.87
C ALA A 15 16.63 21.65 -5.35
N TYR A 16 16.55 20.81 -6.38
CA TYR A 16 15.28 20.27 -6.89
C TYR A 16 14.53 19.50 -5.80
N ARG A 17 15.25 18.74 -4.97
CA ARG A 17 14.64 18.01 -3.87
C ARG A 17 14.03 18.92 -2.82
N LYS A 18 14.75 19.93 -2.36
CA LYS A 18 14.23 20.93 -1.42
C LYS A 18 13.03 21.67 -2.01
N PHE A 19 13.12 22.02 -3.30
CA PHE A 19 12.00 22.58 -4.05
C PHE A 19 10.80 21.61 -4.09
N SER A 20 11.04 20.30 -4.26
CA SER A 20 10.00 19.27 -4.30
C SER A 20 9.18 19.16 -3.03
N TYR A 21 9.81 19.36 -1.87
CA TYR A 21 9.09 19.43 -0.61
C TYR A 21 8.11 20.61 -0.58
N VAL A 22 8.53 21.77 -1.07
CA VAL A 22 7.71 22.99 -1.04
C VAL A 22 6.52 22.87 -2.00
N TRP A 23 6.75 22.58 -3.28
CA TRP A 23 5.65 22.57 -4.24
C TRP A 23 4.69 21.38 -4.03
N SER A 24 5.19 20.23 -3.54
CA SER A 24 4.32 19.11 -3.18
C SER A 24 3.44 19.45 -1.98
N MET A 25 3.95 20.20 -0.98
CA MET A 25 3.14 20.69 0.14
C MET A 25 2.04 21.65 -0.32
N VAL A 26 2.36 22.57 -1.24
CA VAL A 26 1.34 23.47 -1.84
C VAL A 26 0.28 22.65 -2.58
N LEU A 27 0.70 21.65 -3.37
CA LEU A 27 -0.21 20.76 -4.09
C LEU A 27 -1.11 19.97 -3.14
N LEU A 28 -0.57 19.47 -2.01
CA LEU A 28 -1.35 18.76 -1.01
C LEU A 28 -2.37 19.66 -0.32
N ILE A 29 -1.98 20.88 0.08
CA ILE A 29 -2.89 21.85 0.68
C ILE A 29 -4.02 22.15 -0.30
N PHE A 30 -3.68 22.43 -1.56
CA PHE A 30 -4.64 22.65 -2.62
C PHE A 30 -5.60 21.46 -2.78
N ALA A 31 -5.07 20.24 -2.92
CA ALA A 31 -5.86 19.02 -3.04
C ALA A 31 -6.81 18.85 -1.86
N THR A 32 -6.32 19.05 -0.63
CA THR A 32 -7.11 18.89 0.60
C THR A 32 -8.26 19.90 0.66
N VAL A 33 -8.01 21.17 0.33
CA VAL A 33 -9.04 22.22 0.29
C VAL A 33 -10.11 21.88 -0.75
N ILE A 34 -9.72 21.46 -1.94
CA ILE A 34 -10.66 21.07 -3.00
C ILE A 34 -11.51 19.86 -2.59
N MET A 35 -10.91 18.84 -1.97
CA MET A 35 -11.65 17.67 -1.50
C MET A 35 -12.67 18.02 -0.42
N ILE A 36 -12.27 18.80 0.59
CA ILE A 36 -13.17 19.25 1.65
C ILE A 36 -14.29 20.14 1.07
N TYR A 37 -13.96 21.04 0.14
CA TYR A 37 -14.95 21.89 -0.53
C TYR A 37 -15.98 21.08 -1.31
N THR A 38 -15.52 20.04 -2.03
CA THR A 38 -16.40 19.15 -2.81
C THR A 38 -17.40 18.45 -1.90
N ILE A 39 -16.94 17.90 -0.77
CA ILE A 39 -17.82 17.27 0.21
C ILE A 39 -18.77 18.30 0.82
N ALA A 40 -18.28 19.49 1.15
CA ALA A 40 -19.09 20.59 1.70
C ALA A 40 -20.21 21.06 0.76
N LYS A 41 -20.00 20.92 -0.55
CA LYS A 41 -20.97 21.26 -1.61
C LYS A 41 -21.87 20.11 -2.03
N GLU A 42 -21.74 18.94 -1.39
CA GLU A 42 -22.52 17.75 -1.70
C GLU A 42 -22.33 17.27 -3.15
N TRP A 43 -21.18 17.59 -3.77
CA TRP A 43 -20.86 17.15 -5.14
C TRP A 43 -20.19 15.76 -5.15
N THR A 44 -20.57 14.94 -4.18
CA THR A 44 -20.01 13.61 -3.91
C THR A 44 -21.11 12.58 -3.81
N ASN A 45 -20.80 11.32 -4.12
CA ASN A 45 -21.77 10.22 -4.12
C ASN A 45 -21.42 9.14 -3.08
N PRO A 46 -21.62 9.41 -1.77
CA PRO A 46 -21.42 8.40 -0.73
C PRO A 46 -22.37 7.21 -0.94
N PRO A 47 -21.99 5.99 -0.49
CA PRO A 47 -22.80 4.78 -0.71
C PRO A 47 -24.03 4.67 0.22
N TRP A 48 -24.26 5.69 1.04
CA TRP A 48 -25.39 5.81 1.97
C TRP A 48 -26.13 7.11 1.72
N ASN A 49 -27.37 7.18 2.21
CA ASN A 49 -28.19 8.38 2.12
C ASN A 49 -27.45 9.55 2.77
N TYR A 50 -27.35 10.64 2.02
CA TYR A 50 -26.63 11.83 2.45
C TYR A 50 -27.17 12.32 3.81
N THR A 51 -26.29 12.47 4.80
CA THR A 51 -26.70 12.90 6.14
C THR A 51 -26.54 14.40 6.33
N ASN A 52 -25.31 14.90 6.32
CA ASN A 52 -24.94 16.30 6.45
C ASN A 52 -23.49 16.49 5.98
N PRO A 53 -23.13 17.60 5.29
CA PRO A 53 -21.76 17.80 4.82
C PRO A 53 -20.68 17.69 5.90
N ALA A 54 -20.96 18.17 7.12
CA ALA A 54 -20.02 18.05 8.25
C ALA A 54 -19.84 16.58 8.68
N GLY A 55 -20.91 15.79 8.63
CA GLY A 55 -20.86 14.35 8.90
C GLY A 55 -19.99 13.61 7.89
N GLU A 56 -20.16 13.90 6.61
CA GLU A 56 -19.35 13.30 5.53
C GLU A 56 -17.87 13.68 5.63
N ILE A 57 -17.54 14.93 6.00
CA ILE A 57 -16.16 15.35 6.26
C ILE A 57 -15.56 14.56 7.43
N ILE A 58 -16.32 14.37 8.52
CA ILE A 58 -15.85 13.59 9.68
C ILE A 58 -15.62 12.14 9.28
N ILE A 59 -16.53 11.52 8.53
CA ILE A 59 -16.39 10.15 8.03
C ILE A 59 -15.14 10.04 7.13
N PHE A 60 -14.96 10.99 6.21
CA PHE A 60 -13.79 11.05 5.34
C PHE A 60 -12.47 11.10 6.14
N LEU A 61 -12.37 11.98 7.13
CA LEU A 61 -11.19 12.10 7.98
C LEU A 61 -10.97 10.86 8.86
N LEU A 62 -12.05 10.25 9.37
CA LEU A 62 -11.97 9.00 10.13
C LEU A 62 -11.43 7.85 9.27
N LEU A 63 -11.95 7.69 8.05
CA LEU A 63 -11.49 6.66 7.13
C LEU A 63 -10.03 6.89 6.70
N LEU A 64 -9.63 8.12 6.39
CA LEU A 64 -8.24 8.46 6.09
C LEU A 64 -7.30 8.17 7.27
N THR A 65 -7.72 8.55 8.48
CA THR A 65 -6.96 8.25 9.70
C THR A 65 -6.85 6.74 9.89
N TRP A 66 -7.91 5.99 9.64
CA TRP A 66 -7.88 4.54 9.77
C TRP A 66 -6.94 3.88 8.77
N ILE A 67 -6.93 4.33 7.50
CA ILE A 67 -5.95 3.90 6.49
C ILE A 67 -4.52 4.17 7.00
N ALA A 68 -4.26 5.37 7.54
CA ALA A 68 -2.93 5.72 8.05
C ALA A 68 -2.50 4.81 9.21
N LEU A 69 -3.40 4.52 10.15
CA LEU A 69 -3.11 3.62 11.25
C LEU A 69 -2.86 2.18 10.78
N LEU A 70 -3.64 1.67 9.81
CA LEU A 70 -3.45 0.33 9.25
C LEU A 70 -2.06 0.15 8.61
N GLU A 71 -1.57 1.17 7.88
CA GLU A 71 -0.25 1.15 7.23
C GLU A 71 0.90 1.23 8.25
N GLY A 72 0.87 2.19 9.18
CA GLY A 72 1.92 2.34 10.18
C GLY A 72 2.00 1.13 11.13
N CYS A 73 0.85 0.58 11.54
CA CYS A 73 0.82 -0.62 12.37
C CYS A 73 1.36 -1.85 11.65
N GLN A 74 1.14 -1.98 10.34
CA GLN A 74 1.71 -3.09 9.57
C GLN A 74 3.22 -3.12 9.68
N ILE A 75 3.88 -2.00 9.41
CA ILE A 75 5.35 -1.91 9.43
C ILE A 75 5.87 -2.22 10.82
N SER A 76 5.29 -1.61 11.84
CA SER A 76 5.74 -1.79 13.22
C SER A 76 5.55 -3.23 13.70
N ILE A 77 4.38 -3.84 13.47
CA ILE A 77 4.09 -5.21 13.94
C ILE A 77 4.99 -6.24 13.24
N VAL A 78 5.25 -6.07 11.94
CA VAL A 78 6.12 -6.98 11.17
C VAL A 78 7.59 -6.76 11.51
N GLY A 79 8.03 -5.50 11.62
CA GLY A 79 9.43 -5.17 11.89
C GLY A 79 9.87 -5.62 13.28
N LEU A 80 8.97 -5.58 14.26
CA LEU A 80 9.26 -5.97 15.64
C LEU A 80 9.20 -7.49 15.91
N GLN A 81 8.92 -8.33 14.90
CA GLN A 81 8.76 -9.79 15.08
C GLN A 81 9.98 -10.51 15.68
N ALA A 82 11.19 -10.00 15.43
CA ALA A 82 12.44 -10.59 15.90
C ALA A 82 12.86 -10.09 17.29
N ILE A 83 12.16 -9.11 17.84
CA ILE A 83 12.56 -8.38 19.04
C ILE A 83 11.85 -8.96 20.26
N ASN A 84 12.60 -9.10 21.36
CA ASN A 84 12.03 -9.51 22.64
C ASN A 84 11.26 -8.36 23.29
N ILE A 85 9.94 -8.33 23.09
CA ILE A 85 9.05 -7.27 23.56
C ILE A 85 8.92 -7.18 25.09
N GLU A 86 9.26 -8.23 25.83
CA GLU A 86 9.15 -8.23 27.31
C GLU A 86 10.10 -7.20 27.96
N LEU A 87 11.23 -6.90 27.29
CA LEU A 87 12.17 -5.87 27.72
C LEU A 87 11.54 -4.47 27.77
N TYR A 88 10.58 -4.21 26.87
CA TYR A 88 9.99 -2.88 26.67
C TYR A 88 8.63 -2.72 27.33
N LYS A 89 8.21 -3.69 28.16
CA LYS A 89 6.90 -3.68 28.83
C LYS A 89 6.65 -2.44 29.68
N LYS A 90 7.69 -1.93 30.36
CA LYS A 90 7.61 -0.75 31.23
C LYS A 90 7.73 0.56 30.46
N THR A 91 8.60 0.61 29.45
CA THR A 91 8.87 1.81 28.64
C THR A 91 7.75 2.08 27.62
N HIS A 92 7.24 1.03 26.99
CA HIS A 92 6.30 1.10 25.86
C HIS A 92 5.07 0.20 26.12
N PRO A 93 4.23 0.50 27.14
CA PRO A 93 3.17 -0.40 27.59
C PRO A 93 2.08 -0.64 26.54
N ARG A 94 1.74 0.36 25.73
CA ARG A 94 0.71 0.22 24.68
C ARG A 94 1.22 -0.62 23.52
N ALA A 95 2.46 -0.36 23.07
CA ALA A 95 3.10 -1.19 22.05
C ALA A 95 3.21 -2.64 22.54
N TYR A 96 3.59 -2.87 23.81
CA TYR A 96 3.64 -4.20 24.41
C TYR A 96 2.28 -4.92 24.33
N GLN A 97 1.17 -4.25 24.64
CA GLN A 97 -0.16 -4.88 24.57
C GLN A 97 -0.51 -5.35 23.15
N VAL A 98 -0.23 -4.52 22.14
CA VAL A 98 -0.44 -4.85 20.73
C VAL A 98 0.44 -6.03 20.33
N LEU A 99 1.74 -5.93 20.58
CA LEU A 99 2.71 -6.92 20.13
C LEU A 99 2.56 -8.27 20.86
N LYS A 100 2.18 -8.26 22.14
CA LYS A 100 1.93 -9.48 22.91
C LYS A 100 0.87 -10.35 22.28
N LEU A 101 -0.20 -9.74 21.74
CA LEU A 101 -1.24 -10.48 21.03
C LEU A 101 -0.84 -10.76 19.57
N ALA A 102 -0.28 -9.78 18.86
CA ALA A 102 0.08 -9.90 17.46
C ALA A 102 1.14 -10.99 17.23
N HIS A 103 2.18 -11.07 18.07
CA HIS A 103 3.26 -12.05 17.97
C HIS A 103 2.93 -13.40 18.60
N LYS A 104 1.73 -13.56 19.16
CA LYS A 104 1.27 -14.85 19.70
C LYS A 104 0.86 -15.79 18.56
N GLY A 105 1.62 -16.86 18.37
CA GLY A 105 1.30 -17.92 17.41
C GLY A 105 1.25 -17.40 15.96
N PRO A 106 0.21 -17.75 15.16
CA PRO A 106 0.07 -17.30 13.78
C PRO A 106 -0.60 -15.91 13.63
N ASN A 107 -0.78 -15.16 14.72
CA ASN A 107 -1.58 -13.93 14.69
C ASN A 107 -0.99 -12.83 13.79
N VAL A 108 0.32 -12.77 13.53
CA VAL A 108 0.86 -11.80 12.58
C VAL A 108 0.42 -12.11 11.15
N GLU A 109 0.43 -13.38 10.74
CA GLU A 109 -0.07 -13.76 9.41
C GLU A 109 -1.56 -13.41 9.29
N ARG A 110 -2.34 -13.72 10.33
CA ARG A 110 -3.78 -13.40 10.38
C ARG A 110 -4.04 -11.89 10.33
N PHE A 111 -3.27 -11.12 11.08
CA PHE A 111 -3.33 -9.66 11.07
C PHE A 111 -3.01 -9.11 9.68
N LEU A 112 -1.96 -9.59 9.02
CA LEU A 112 -1.56 -9.11 7.69
C LEU A 112 -2.67 -9.33 6.65
N VAL A 113 -3.29 -10.50 6.68
CA VAL A 113 -4.38 -10.86 5.76
C VAL A 113 -5.64 -10.03 6.02
N GLY A 114 -6.06 -9.88 7.29
CA GLY A 114 -7.22 -9.07 7.66
C GLY A 114 -7.01 -7.57 7.39
N ARG A 115 -5.82 -7.05 7.68
CA ARG A 115 -5.42 -5.67 7.41
C ARG A 115 -5.46 -5.37 5.92
N GLN A 116 -5.00 -6.27 5.06
CA GLN A 116 -4.99 -6.07 3.61
C GLN A 116 -6.41 -5.81 3.08
N PHE A 117 -7.40 -6.55 3.56
CA PHE A 117 -8.79 -6.33 3.20
C PHE A 117 -9.32 -4.99 3.72
N LEU A 118 -9.13 -4.69 5.01
CA LEU A 118 -9.61 -3.44 5.62
C LEU A 118 -9.00 -2.21 4.95
N LEU A 119 -7.72 -2.27 4.61
CA LEU A 119 -7.01 -1.20 3.91
C LEU A 119 -7.65 -0.92 2.54
N LEU A 120 -7.87 -1.97 1.73
CA LEU A 120 -8.53 -1.83 0.43
C LEU A 120 -9.97 -1.35 0.57
N PHE A 121 -10.73 -1.94 1.48
CA PHE A 121 -12.13 -1.60 1.69
C PHE A 121 -12.28 -0.14 2.13
N ASN A 122 -11.46 0.34 3.06
CA ASN A 122 -11.43 1.75 3.44
C ASN A 122 -11.01 2.64 2.27
N GLY A 123 -10.02 2.23 1.47
CA GLY A 123 -9.64 2.98 0.26
C GLY A 123 -10.80 3.13 -0.74
N PHE A 124 -11.62 2.08 -0.88
CA PHE A 124 -12.81 2.10 -1.74
C PHE A 124 -13.89 3.01 -1.16
N LEU A 125 -14.15 2.92 0.15
CA LEU A 125 -15.12 3.78 0.84
C LEU A 125 -14.71 5.26 0.75
N VAL A 126 -13.45 5.59 1.00
CA VAL A 126 -12.94 6.98 0.86
C VAL A 126 -13.13 7.48 -0.57
N THR A 127 -12.87 6.61 -1.56
CA THR A 127 -13.07 6.95 -2.98
C THR A 127 -14.54 7.24 -3.30
N LYS A 128 -15.48 6.60 -2.62
CA LYS A 128 -16.93 6.84 -2.78
C LYS A 128 -17.39 8.10 -2.05
N VAL A 129 -17.01 8.25 -0.77
CA VAL A 129 -17.36 9.42 0.06
C VAL A 129 -16.87 10.72 -0.55
N SER A 130 -15.75 10.68 -1.29
CA SER A 130 -15.16 11.88 -1.90
C SER A 130 -15.08 11.83 -3.42
N GLY A 131 -15.76 10.88 -4.04
CA GLY A 131 -15.80 10.73 -5.50
C GLY A 131 -16.67 11.80 -6.13
N ALA A 132 -16.20 12.44 -7.20
CA ALA A 132 -16.93 13.50 -7.89
C ALA A 132 -18.23 12.97 -8.54
N ASP A 133 -19.34 13.68 -8.31
CA ASP A 133 -20.65 13.38 -8.90
C ASP A 133 -21.28 14.57 -9.64
N GLY A 134 -20.61 15.74 -9.66
CA GLY A 134 -21.10 16.94 -10.33
C GLY A 134 -20.59 17.11 -11.77
N ASP A 135 -21.30 17.92 -12.55
CA ASP A 135 -20.96 18.19 -13.95
C ASP A 135 -19.85 19.25 -14.11
N GLU A 136 -19.90 20.31 -13.31
CA GLU A 136 -18.97 21.44 -13.34
C GLU A 136 -18.38 21.70 -11.96
N PHE A 137 -17.10 22.10 -11.93
CA PHE A 137 -16.43 22.50 -10.70
C PHE A 137 -16.24 24.03 -10.69
N TYR A 138 -16.67 24.67 -9.61
CA TYR A 138 -16.49 26.12 -9.43
C TYR A 138 -16.34 26.51 -7.96
N ILE A 139 -15.68 27.65 -7.71
CA ILE A 139 -15.59 28.29 -6.39
C ILE A 139 -15.88 29.78 -6.58
N GLY A 140 -17.10 30.22 -6.23
CA GLY A 140 -17.55 31.57 -6.58
C GLY A 140 -17.49 31.77 -8.09
N ASP A 141 -16.80 32.81 -8.55
CA ASP A 141 -16.62 33.11 -9.98
C ASP A 141 -15.49 32.29 -10.64
N TRP A 142 -14.76 31.48 -9.87
CA TRP A 142 -13.68 30.66 -10.40
C TRP A 142 -14.22 29.33 -10.92
N HIS A 143 -14.46 29.25 -12.23
CA HIS A 143 -14.85 28.02 -12.92
C HIS A 143 -13.62 27.29 -13.47
N TRP A 144 -13.57 25.97 -13.28
CA TRP A 144 -12.54 25.16 -13.93
C TRP A 144 -12.92 24.86 -15.36
N THR A 145 -11.91 24.78 -16.23
CA THR A 145 -12.13 24.23 -17.57
C THR A 145 -12.55 22.76 -17.46
N ARG A 146 -13.25 22.28 -18.48
CA ARG A 146 -13.71 20.89 -18.52
C ARG A 146 -12.55 19.90 -18.38
N GLU A 147 -11.41 20.21 -18.98
CA GLU A 147 -10.19 19.40 -18.93
C GLU A 147 -9.63 19.34 -17.50
N ALA A 148 -9.56 20.49 -16.82
CA ALA A 148 -9.09 20.56 -15.44
C ALA A 148 -10.03 19.82 -14.48
N ALA A 149 -11.34 20.03 -14.61
CA ALA A 149 -12.35 19.30 -13.84
C ALA A 149 -12.28 17.80 -14.09
N ASN A 150 -12.12 17.37 -15.36
CA ASN A 150 -11.99 15.96 -15.69
C ASN A 150 -10.73 15.34 -15.08
N PHE A 151 -9.57 16.00 -15.21
CA PHE A 151 -8.30 15.46 -14.76
C PHE A 151 -8.16 15.49 -13.23
N PHE A 152 -8.29 16.66 -12.62
CA PHE A 152 -8.01 16.85 -11.20
C PHE A 152 -9.10 16.30 -10.28
N TRP A 153 -10.37 16.47 -10.68
CA TRP A 153 -11.52 16.17 -9.84
C TRP A 153 -12.22 14.87 -10.25
N LYS A 154 -12.76 14.80 -11.48
CA LYS A 154 -13.52 13.62 -11.93
C LYS A 154 -12.69 12.37 -12.10
N ASN A 155 -11.37 12.44 -12.27
CA ASN A 155 -10.47 11.28 -12.26
C ASN A 155 -9.83 11.01 -10.89
N SER A 156 -10.25 11.72 -9.84
CA SER A 156 -9.76 11.58 -8.47
C SER A 156 -8.26 11.82 -8.30
N VAL A 157 -7.59 12.55 -9.19
CA VAL A 157 -6.14 12.82 -9.07
C VAL A 157 -5.82 13.57 -7.78
N LEU A 158 -6.60 14.60 -7.42
CA LEU A 158 -6.41 15.31 -6.15
C LEU A 158 -6.73 14.41 -4.95
N LEU A 159 -7.78 13.60 -5.04
CA LEU A 159 -8.14 12.63 -4.00
C LEU A 159 -7.03 11.60 -3.78
N MET A 160 -6.40 11.10 -4.84
CA MET A 160 -5.26 10.18 -4.76
C MET A 160 -4.12 10.80 -3.95
N ILE A 161 -3.80 12.08 -4.16
CA ILE A 161 -2.75 12.78 -3.39
C ILE A 161 -3.11 12.83 -1.90
N VAL A 162 -4.37 13.13 -1.57
CA VAL A 162 -4.85 13.16 -0.18
C VAL A 162 -4.87 11.77 0.46
N ILE A 163 -5.18 10.71 -0.27
CA ILE A 163 -5.10 9.33 0.28
C ILE A 163 -3.64 8.90 0.45
N ILE A 164 -2.79 9.16 -0.53
CA ILE A 164 -1.40 8.69 -0.55
C ILE A 164 -0.58 9.38 0.53
N VAL A 165 -0.59 10.71 0.56
CA VAL A 165 0.37 11.45 1.37
C VAL A 165 0.03 11.37 2.86
N PRO A 166 -1.05 12.02 3.36
CA PRO A 166 -1.39 11.94 4.77
C PRO A 166 -2.03 10.60 5.16
N GLY A 167 -2.72 9.92 4.23
CA GLY A 167 -3.44 8.68 4.53
C GLY A 167 -2.56 7.43 4.54
N GLN A 168 -1.41 7.38 3.88
CA GLN A 168 -0.59 6.16 3.83
C GLN A 168 0.89 6.43 4.12
N LEU A 169 1.51 7.36 3.39
CA LEU A 169 2.96 7.55 3.43
C LEU A 169 3.46 8.08 4.77
N VAL A 170 2.79 9.05 5.38
CA VAL A 170 3.27 9.69 6.62
C VAL A 170 3.44 8.67 7.74
N SER A 171 2.40 7.89 8.04
CA SER A 171 2.45 6.86 9.09
C SER A 171 3.39 5.71 8.73
N GLN A 172 3.46 5.35 7.44
CA GLN A 172 4.37 4.33 6.93
C GLN A 172 5.84 4.70 7.18
N LEU A 173 6.22 5.95 6.86
CA LEU A 173 7.57 6.46 7.03
C LEU A 173 7.95 6.57 8.50
N MET A 174 7.07 7.13 9.33
CA MET A 174 7.30 7.23 10.77
C MET A 174 7.47 5.85 11.42
N ALA A 175 6.60 4.90 11.07
CA ALA A 175 6.67 3.54 11.58
C ALA A 175 7.89 2.76 11.07
N ALA A 176 8.48 3.13 9.93
CA ALA A 176 9.66 2.46 9.39
C ALA A 176 10.94 2.77 10.18
N GLU A 177 11.02 3.97 10.75
CA GLU A 177 12.15 4.38 11.61
C GLU A 177 11.89 4.15 13.10
N LYS A 178 10.69 4.49 13.59
CA LYS A 178 10.39 4.51 15.03
C LYS A 178 9.22 3.56 15.34
N MET A 179 9.46 2.25 15.22
CA MET A 179 8.41 1.23 15.28
C MET A 179 7.73 1.15 16.66
N LEU A 180 8.52 1.13 17.74
CA LEU A 180 7.97 1.09 19.11
C LEU A 180 7.32 2.40 19.49
N GLY A 181 7.96 3.53 19.15
CA GLY A 181 7.44 4.86 19.37
C GLY A 181 6.06 5.04 18.73
N PHE A 182 5.93 4.67 17.45
CA PHE A 182 4.66 4.74 16.73
C PHE A 182 3.57 3.90 17.41
N LEU A 183 3.82 2.62 17.72
CA LEU A 183 2.81 1.76 18.35
C LEU A 183 2.42 2.20 19.77
N ASN A 184 3.22 3.02 20.43
CA ASN A 184 2.96 3.51 21.78
C ASN A 184 2.13 4.81 21.81
N LEU A 185 1.86 5.40 20.66
CA LEU A 185 0.98 6.57 20.55
C LEU A 185 -0.44 6.30 21.11
N PRO A 186 -1.14 7.35 21.58
CA PRO A 186 -2.46 7.23 22.22
C PRO A 186 -3.63 6.97 21.24
N PHE A 187 -3.43 6.24 20.14
CA PHE A 187 -4.51 5.92 19.19
C PHE A 187 -5.19 4.56 19.45
N PHE A 188 -4.87 3.91 20.57
CA PHE A 188 -5.43 2.61 20.97
C PHE A 188 -5.29 1.51 19.92
N GLY A 189 -4.09 1.33 19.33
CA GLY A 189 -3.84 0.39 18.22
C GLY A 189 -4.30 -1.05 18.44
N TYR A 190 -4.44 -1.48 19.69
CA TYR A 190 -5.04 -2.77 20.03
C TYR A 190 -6.51 -2.86 19.58
N TYR A 191 -7.31 -1.84 19.88
CA TYR A 191 -8.75 -1.80 19.60
C TYR A 191 -9.07 -1.23 18.21
N THR A 192 -8.28 -0.28 17.72
CA THR A 192 -8.55 0.42 16.46
C THR A 192 -7.99 -0.31 15.24
N VAL A 193 -6.93 -1.10 15.41
CA VAL A 193 -6.23 -1.77 14.29
C VAL A 193 -6.17 -3.28 14.49
N LEU A 194 -5.52 -3.76 15.55
CA LEU A 194 -5.22 -5.20 15.70
C LEU A 194 -6.48 -6.05 15.77
N LEU A 195 -7.42 -5.72 16.68
CA LEU A 195 -8.65 -6.48 16.84
C LEU A 195 -9.53 -6.48 15.58
N PRO A 196 -9.83 -5.33 14.94
CA PRO A 196 -10.56 -5.31 13.68
C PRO A 196 -9.94 -6.19 12.59
N CYS A 197 -8.61 -6.18 12.46
CA CYS A 197 -7.92 -7.03 11.49
C CYS A 197 -8.09 -8.53 11.81
N LEU A 198 -7.98 -8.92 13.08
CA LEU A 198 -8.17 -10.32 13.50
C LEU A 198 -9.64 -10.76 13.36
N ILE A 199 -10.60 -9.87 13.63
CA ILE A 199 -12.03 -10.12 13.41
C ILE A 199 -12.30 -10.29 11.91
N MET A 200 -11.78 -9.39 11.08
CA MET A 200 -11.93 -9.46 9.63
C MET A 200 -11.38 -10.76 9.07
N GLU A 201 -10.19 -11.19 9.51
CA GLU A 201 -9.63 -12.47 9.11
C GLU A 201 -10.51 -13.65 9.56
N SER A 202 -11.13 -13.56 10.73
CA SER A 202 -11.99 -14.62 11.25
C SER A 202 -13.28 -14.85 10.46
N THR A 203 -13.71 -13.88 9.63
CA THR A 203 -14.87 -14.01 8.73
C THR A 203 -14.64 -15.05 7.63
N GLY A 204 -13.39 -15.35 7.29
CA GLY A 204 -13.03 -16.29 6.24
C GLY A 204 -13.03 -15.73 4.82
N LEU A 205 -13.41 -14.47 4.57
CA LEU A 205 -13.49 -13.91 3.20
C LEU A 205 -12.15 -13.87 2.44
N VAL A 206 -11.03 -13.98 3.16
CA VAL A 206 -9.65 -13.84 2.66
C VAL A 206 -8.80 -15.11 2.77
N HIS A 207 -9.42 -16.23 3.16
CA HIS A 207 -8.73 -17.51 3.42
C HIS A 207 -8.25 -18.25 2.17
N SER A 208 -8.70 -17.86 0.97
CA SER A 208 -8.25 -18.47 -0.29
C SER A 208 -6.73 -18.36 -0.48
N SER A 209 -6.11 -17.31 0.07
CA SER A 209 -4.66 -17.09 0.08
C SER A 209 -3.86 -18.18 0.81
N TYR A 210 -4.40 -18.72 1.91
CA TYR A 210 -3.75 -19.81 2.64
C TYR A 210 -3.80 -21.13 1.87
N MET A 211 -4.91 -21.40 1.17
CA MET A 211 -4.99 -22.54 0.27
C MET A 211 -4.00 -22.39 -0.89
N LEU A 212 -3.91 -21.19 -1.48
CA LEU A 212 -2.93 -20.92 -2.53
C LEU A 212 -1.50 -21.14 -2.03
N LYS A 213 -1.16 -20.70 -0.82
CA LYS A 213 0.13 -20.98 -0.17
C LYS A 213 0.40 -22.48 -0.10
N ASP A 214 -0.57 -23.26 0.36
CA ASP A 214 -0.46 -24.72 0.45
C ASP A 214 -0.22 -25.37 -0.92
N VAL A 215 -0.94 -24.93 -1.96
CA VAL A 215 -0.79 -25.42 -3.33
C VAL A 215 0.59 -25.07 -3.90
N LEU A 216 1.02 -23.82 -3.74
CA LEU A 216 2.32 -23.36 -4.23
C LEU A 216 3.49 -24.01 -3.50
N CYS A 217 3.40 -24.24 -2.19
CA CYS A 217 4.41 -25.00 -1.45
C CYS A 217 4.51 -26.45 -1.94
N ARG A 218 3.37 -27.10 -2.25
CA ARG A 218 3.35 -28.45 -2.84
C ARG A 218 4.01 -28.48 -4.21
N ILE A 219 3.66 -27.53 -5.08
CA ILE A 219 4.25 -27.40 -6.42
C ILE A 219 5.76 -27.10 -6.33
N GLY A 220 6.17 -26.25 -5.40
CA GLY A 220 7.57 -25.90 -5.15
C GLY A 220 8.38 -26.98 -4.43
N GLY A 221 7.78 -28.09 -4.02
CA GLY A 221 8.45 -29.13 -3.22
C GLY A 221 8.95 -28.63 -1.86
N ILE A 222 8.39 -27.55 -1.33
CA ILE A 222 8.81 -26.95 -0.05
C ILE A 222 8.08 -27.67 1.08
N ASP A 223 8.87 -28.31 1.95
CA ASP A 223 8.34 -29.04 3.09
C ASP A 223 7.90 -28.08 4.21
N VAL A 224 6.60 -27.79 4.24
CA VAL A 224 5.94 -26.92 5.23
C VAL A 224 6.08 -27.47 6.67
N SER A 225 6.42 -28.75 6.83
CA SER A 225 6.61 -29.37 8.16
C SER A 225 7.92 -28.94 8.84
N LYS A 226 8.89 -28.40 8.10
CA LYS A 226 10.17 -27.87 8.62
C LYS A 226 10.06 -26.46 9.19
N GLY A 227 8.92 -25.79 9.04
CA GLY A 227 8.64 -24.49 9.65
C GLY A 227 8.43 -24.57 11.16
N GLY A 228 8.67 -23.46 11.87
CA GLY A 228 8.52 -23.43 13.34
C GLY A 228 7.12 -23.87 13.80
N PRO A 229 6.98 -24.88 14.67
CA PRO A 229 5.68 -25.47 15.03
C PRO A 229 4.71 -24.46 15.68
N LYS A 230 5.24 -23.40 16.33
CA LYS A 230 4.45 -22.34 16.98
C LYS A 230 3.75 -21.39 16.00
N LYS A 231 4.19 -21.30 14.74
CA LYS A 231 3.61 -20.41 13.71
C LYS A 231 2.64 -21.11 12.77
N ARG A 232 2.42 -22.41 12.94
CA ARG A 232 1.56 -23.21 12.05
C ARG A 232 0.09 -22.99 12.39
N MET A 233 -0.73 -22.70 11.37
CA MET A 233 -2.18 -22.63 11.51
C MET A 233 -2.76 -24.05 11.63
N SER A 234 -3.71 -24.26 12.55
CA SER A 234 -4.40 -25.55 12.67
C SER A 234 -5.31 -25.76 11.46
N LYS A 235 -5.19 -26.93 10.81
CA LYS A 235 -5.97 -27.29 9.62
C LYS A 235 -7.21 -28.07 10.04
N ASP A 236 -8.05 -27.42 10.83
CA ASP A 236 -9.28 -28.01 11.36
C ASP A 236 -10.42 -27.92 10.33
N PHE A 237 -11.55 -28.57 10.59
CA PHE A 237 -12.74 -28.48 9.73
C PHE A 237 -13.16 -27.02 9.46
N LEU A 238 -13.10 -26.17 10.48
CA LEU A 238 -13.40 -24.73 10.39
C LEU A 238 -12.45 -23.97 9.44
N TYR A 239 -11.22 -24.44 9.27
CA TYR A 239 -10.29 -23.85 8.32
C TYR A 239 -10.75 -24.12 6.89
N TYR A 240 -11.06 -25.38 6.56
CA TYR A 240 -11.51 -25.74 5.22
C TYR A 240 -12.87 -25.15 4.86
N SER A 241 -13.79 -25.01 5.82
CA SER A 241 -15.08 -24.35 5.58
C SER A 241 -14.90 -22.86 5.24
N ARG A 242 -14.00 -22.15 5.93
CA ARG A 242 -13.67 -20.76 5.61
C ARG A 242 -12.95 -20.60 4.28
N VAL A 243 -12.07 -21.53 3.92
CA VAL A 243 -11.46 -21.57 2.58
C VAL A 243 -12.54 -21.71 1.49
N LEU A 244 -13.51 -22.60 1.68
CA LEU A 244 -14.62 -22.77 0.75
C LEU A 244 -15.47 -21.50 0.61
N ILE A 245 -15.75 -20.82 1.73
CA ILE A 245 -16.45 -19.52 1.74
C ILE A 245 -15.64 -18.48 0.95
N SER A 246 -14.32 -18.39 1.18
CA SER A 246 -13.45 -17.46 0.48
C SER A 246 -13.44 -17.69 -1.04
N ILE A 247 -13.27 -18.94 -1.48
CA ILE A 247 -13.26 -19.28 -2.90
C ILE A 247 -14.60 -18.94 -3.54
N SER A 248 -15.70 -19.31 -2.87
CA SER A 248 -17.05 -18.96 -3.31
C SER A 248 -17.23 -17.44 -3.43
N ALA A 249 -16.76 -16.67 -2.44
CA ALA A 249 -16.83 -15.22 -2.44
C ALA A 249 -16.01 -14.58 -3.56
N VAL A 250 -14.82 -15.12 -3.87
CA VAL A 250 -13.97 -14.65 -4.98
C VAL A 250 -14.65 -14.92 -6.33
N ILE A 251 -15.16 -16.14 -6.54
CA ILE A 251 -15.88 -16.51 -7.77
C ILE A 251 -17.12 -15.63 -7.93
N PHE A 252 -17.91 -15.50 -6.88
CA PHE A 252 -19.10 -14.65 -6.85
C PHE A 252 -18.77 -13.20 -7.20
N SER A 253 -17.76 -12.62 -6.54
CA SER A 253 -17.32 -11.25 -6.81
C SER A 253 -16.84 -11.06 -8.25
N GLY A 254 -16.04 -12.01 -8.76
CA GLY A 254 -15.56 -11.99 -10.14
C GLY A 254 -16.68 -12.03 -11.16
N LEU A 255 -17.70 -12.87 -10.96
CA LEU A 255 -18.87 -12.97 -11.85
C LEU A 255 -19.66 -11.66 -11.91
N PHE A 256 -19.94 -11.04 -10.77
CA PHE A 256 -20.66 -9.77 -10.73
C PHE A 256 -19.85 -8.64 -11.38
N ILE A 257 -18.55 -8.55 -11.09
CA ILE A 257 -17.71 -7.49 -11.66
C ILE A 257 -17.60 -7.63 -13.18
N ILE A 258 -17.33 -8.84 -13.69
CA ILE A 258 -17.24 -9.09 -15.15
C ILE A 258 -18.56 -8.75 -15.83
N LYS A 259 -19.70 -9.14 -15.25
CA LYS A 259 -20.99 -8.85 -15.87
C LYS A 259 -21.37 -7.38 -15.74
N GLY A 260 -21.07 -6.72 -14.63
CA GLY A 260 -21.22 -5.27 -14.48
C GLY A 260 -20.45 -4.51 -15.54
N LEU A 261 -19.19 -4.90 -15.80
CA LEU A 261 -18.37 -4.32 -16.87
C LEU A 261 -18.93 -4.61 -18.26
N ALA A 262 -19.40 -5.83 -18.51
CA ALA A 262 -19.99 -6.21 -19.79
C ALA A 262 -21.29 -5.46 -20.09
N ASN A 263 -22.11 -5.24 -19.07
CA ASN A 263 -23.38 -4.52 -19.13
C ASN A 263 -23.24 -3.00 -18.98
N LYS A 264 -22.01 -2.48 -18.85
CA LYS A 264 -21.70 -1.05 -18.65
C LYS A 264 -22.29 -0.44 -17.36
N GLN A 265 -22.48 -1.23 -16.32
CA GLN A 265 -23.09 -0.78 -15.06
C GLN A 265 -22.07 -0.28 -14.01
N THR A 266 -20.80 -0.12 -14.35
CA THR A 266 -19.74 0.31 -13.40
C THR A 266 -19.35 1.77 -13.59
N ASN A 267 -18.68 2.34 -12.59
CA ASN A 267 -18.22 3.74 -12.67
C ASN A 267 -17.10 3.96 -13.70
N ALA A 268 -16.56 2.89 -14.31
CA ALA A 268 -15.56 2.98 -15.37
C ALA A 268 -16.16 2.99 -16.78
N THR A 269 -17.44 2.63 -16.95
CA THR A 269 -18.12 2.58 -18.24
C THR A 269 -19.05 3.77 -18.44
N ASP A 270 -19.81 4.12 -17.39
CA ASP A 270 -20.79 5.21 -17.42
C ASP A 270 -20.62 6.19 -16.24
N GLY A 271 -19.50 6.14 -15.51
CA GLY A 271 -19.22 7.04 -14.40
C GLY A 271 -18.41 8.30 -14.75
N PRO A 272 -18.38 9.30 -13.85
CA PRO A 272 -17.69 10.57 -14.06
C PRO A 272 -16.19 10.41 -14.39
N GLY A 273 -15.75 11.02 -15.50
CA GLY A 273 -14.36 11.04 -15.97
C GLY A 273 -14.00 9.93 -16.96
N TRP A 274 -14.80 8.88 -17.06
CA TRP A 274 -14.60 7.74 -17.96
C TRP A 274 -15.84 7.54 -18.85
N ASN A 275 -16.19 8.57 -19.61
CA ASN A 275 -17.44 8.56 -20.38
C ASN A 275 -17.37 7.53 -21.51
N LYS A 276 -18.27 6.54 -21.48
CA LYS A 276 -18.54 5.60 -22.58
C LYS A 276 -17.38 4.67 -22.93
N LEU A 277 -16.58 4.24 -21.96
CA LEU A 277 -15.60 3.19 -22.22
C LEU A 277 -16.34 1.90 -22.60
N PRO A 278 -16.05 1.26 -23.76
CA PRO A 278 -16.72 0.02 -24.12
C PRO A 278 -16.36 -1.08 -23.12
N GLY A 279 -17.33 -1.93 -22.76
CA GLY A 279 -17.17 -2.92 -21.70
C GLY A 279 -15.95 -3.85 -21.86
N TRP A 280 -15.60 -4.22 -23.10
CA TRP A 280 -14.40 -5.02 -23.38
C TRP A 280 -13.10 -4.27 -23.03
N ALA A 281 -13.02 -2.97 -23.28
CA ALA A 281 -11.87 -2.15 -22.94
C ALA A 281 -11.78 -1.95 -21.42
N ALA A 282 -12.93 -1.80 -20.74
CA ALA A 282 -12.99 -1.73 -19.29
C ALA A 282 -12.45 -3.01 -18.63
N ILE A 283 -12.77 -4.19 -19.17
CA ILE A 283 -12.22 -5.47 -18.70
C ILE A 283 -10.70 -5.51 -18.86
N ILE A 284 -10.16 -5.14 -20.03
CA ILE A 284 -8.70 -5.11 -20.27
C ILE A 284 -8.01 -4.15 -19.29
N MET A 285 -8.57 -2.96 -19.08
CA MET A 285 -8.05 -2.00 -18.11
C MET A 285 -8.10 -2.54 -16.68
N THR A 286 -9.16 -3.27 -16.32
CA THR A 286 -9.27 -3.94 -15.01
C THR A 286 -8.12 -4.93 -14.82
N LEU A 287 -7.90 -5.81 -15.79
CA LEU A 287 -6.84 -6.81 -15.75
C LEU A 287 -5.46 -6.15 -15.68
N PHE A 288 -5.26 -5.05 -16.41
CA PHE A 288 -4.05 -4.26 -16.34
C PHE A 288 -3.81 -3.68 -14.93
N PHE A 289 -4.81 -3.05 -14.32
CA PHE A 289 -4.69 -2.50 -12.96
C PHE A 289 -4.44 -3.59 -11.90
N LEU A 290 -5.15 -4.71 -11.98
CA LEU A 290 -4.92 -5.87 -11.11
C LEU A 290 -3.50 -6.41 -11.27
N PHE A 291 -2.99 -6.49 -12.50
CA PHE A 291 -1.64 -6.96 -12.80
C PHE A 291 -0.57 -6.02 -12.24
N ILE A 292 -0.69 -4.70 -12.44
CA ILE A 292 0.26 -3.72 -11.90
C ILE A 292 0.26 -3.75 -10.36
N MET A 293 -0.92 -3.81 -9.74
CA MET A 293 -1.04 -3.96 -8.28
C MET A 293 -0.38 -5.25 -7.78
N ALA A 294 -0.64 -6.38 -8.44
CA ALA A 294 -0.02 -7.66 -8.10
C ALA A 294 1.50 -7.63 -8.23
N CYS A 295 2.02 -6.99 -9.27
CA CYS A 295 3.46 -6.83 -9.44
C CYS A 295 4.07 -5.94 -8.35
N ALA A 296 3.41 -4.85 -7.96
CA ALA A 296 3.89 -3.94 -6.93
C ALA A 296 3.97 -4.61 -5.55
N GLU A 297 2.95 -5.37 -5.19
CA GLU A 297 2.89 -6.14 -3.93
C GLU A 297 3.91 -7.29 -3.92
N GLY A 298 3.98 -8.05 -5.02
CA GLY A 298 4.97 -9.11 -5.18
C GLY A 298 6.40 -8.59 -5.08
N LEU A 299 6.71 -7.46 -5.74
CA LEU A 299 8.03 -6.84 -5.72
C LEU A 299 8.47 -6.45 -4.30
N GLN A 300 7.58 -5.91 -3.48
CA GLN A 300 7.89 -5.56 -2.09
C GLN A 300 8.19 -6.78 -1.23
N VAL A 301 7.36 -7.82 -1.32
CA VAL A 301 7.57 -9.04 -0.53
C VAL A 301 8.87 -9.72 -0.94
N SER A 302 9.13 -9.82 -2.25
CA SER A 302 10.39 -10.37 -2.75
C SER A 302 11.59 -9.50 -2.36
N ALA A 303 11.48 -8.17 -2.38
CA ALA A 303 12.53 -7.27 -1.90
C ALA A 303 12.88 -7.49 -0.41
N LEU A 304 11.88 -7.66 0.45
CA LEU A 304 12.13 -7.92 1.87
C LEU A 304 12.67 -9.34 2.12
N ALA A 305 12.22 -10.32 1.35
CA ALA A 305 12.75 -11.68 1.41
C ALA A 305 14.22 -11.73 0.96
N LEU A 306 14.56 -11.07 -0.15
CA LEU A 306 15.92 -11.02 -0.67
C LEU A 306 16.88 -10.17 0.17
N ALA A 307 16.37 -9.31 1.04
CA ALA A 307 17.21 -8.62 2.03
C ALA A 307 17.86 -9.61 3.01
N LYS A 308 17.25 -10.80 3.20
CA LYS A 308 17.74 -11.85 4.11
C LYS A 308 18.53 -12.96 3.42
N THR A 309 18.54 -13.01 2.09
CA THR A 309 19.25 -14.06 1.34
C THR A 309 20.66 -13.61 0.97
N HIS A 310 21.62 -14.54 0.90
CA HIS A 310 22.99 -14.23 0.51
C HIS A 310 23.16 -14.11 -1.01
N THR A 311 24.04 -13.19 -1.44
CA THR A 311 24.21 -12.82 -2.85
C THR A 311 24.74 -13.96 -3.70
N ALA A 312 25.63 -14.78 -3.12
CA ALA A 312 26.23 -15.93 -3.79
C ALA A 312 25.18 -16.96 -4.26
N SER A 313 24.02 -17.02 -3.60
CA SER A 313 22.99 -18.03 -3.89
C SER A 313 22.29 -17.84 -5.23
N PHE A 314 22.29 -16.62 -5.81
CA PHE A 314 21.53 -16.35 -7.04
C PHE A 314 22.20 -15.44 -8.07
N LYS A 315 23.39 -14.89 -7.77
CA LYS A 315 24.11 -14.00 -8.69
C LYS A 315 24.31 -14.61 -10.08
N ASP A 316 24.71 -15.88 -10.13
CA ASP A 316 25.06 -16.56 -11.38
C ASP A 316 23.82 -17.18 -12.06
N LYS A 317 22.78 -17.53 -11.28
CA LYS A 317 21.55 -18.16 -11.79
C LYS A 317 20.52 -17.16 -12.31
N SER A 318 20.46 -15.96 -11.73
CA SER A 318 19.42 -14.96 -11.98
C SER A 318 20.00 -13.54 -12.11
N PRO A 319 20.58 -13.19 -13.27
CA PRO A 319 21.33 -11.94 -13.44
C PRO A 319 20.44 -10.69 -13.36
N LEU A 320 19.18 -10.77 -13.82
CA LEU A 320 18.26 -9.64 -13.75
C LEU A 320 17.81 -9.40 -12.30
N ALA A 321 17.59 -10.45 -11.51
CA ALA A 321 17.32 -10.31 -10.09
C ALA A 321 18.49 -9.66 -9.33
N TYR A 322 19.72 -10.00 -9.68
CA TYR A 322 20.90 -9.34 -9.11
C TYR A 322 20.93 -7.85 -9.46
N ARG A 323 20.75 -7.47 -10.74
CA ARG A 323 20.71 -6.06 -11.15
C ARG A 323 19.57 -5.27 -10.49
N THR A 324 18.38 -5.85 -10.41
CA THR A 324 17.20 -5.23 -9.79
C THR A 324 17.44 -5.01 -8.30
N THR A 325 18.01 -5.98 -7.59
CA THR A 325 18.32 -5.83 -6.16
C THR A 325 19.50 -4.90 -5.90
N GLN A 326 20.49 -4.85 -6.79
CA GLN A 326 21.56 -3.84 -6.73
C GLN A 326 21.01 -2.42 -6.85
N LEU A 327 20.11 -2.18 -7.81
CA LEU A 327 19.45 -0.89 -7.97
C LEU A 327 18.61 -0.55 -6.74
N LEU A 328 17.83 -1.50 -6.23
CA LEU A 328 16.94 -1.30 -5.09
C LEU A 328 17.67 -0.92 -3.81
N TYR A 329 18.77 -1.58 -3.48
CA TYR A 329 19.52 -1.30 -2.24
C TYR A 329 20.63 -0.25 -2.43
N ALA A 330 20.79 0.32 -3.62
CA ALA A 330 21.74 1.40 -3.82
C ALA A 330 21.26 2.68 -3.12
N GLY A 331 22.06 3.21 -2.20
CA GLY A 331 21.82 4.50 -1.54
C GLY A 331 20.44 4.55 -0.90
N ARG A 332 19.69 5.60 -1.25
CA ARG A 332 18.33 5.88 -0.76
C ARG A 332 17.21 5.18 -1.54
N ASN A 333 17.54 4.35 -2.53
CA ASN A 333 16.53 3.75 -3.42
C ASN A 333 15.54 2.85 -2.67
N MET A 334 15.90 2.32 -1.50
CA MET A 334 14.97 1.51 -0.70
C MET A 334 13.79 2.35 -0.19
N GLN A 335 14.03 3.58 0.30
CA GLN A 335 12.96 4.47 0.74
C GLN A 335 12.17 5.03 -0.43
N ALA A 336 12.86 5.44 -1.50
CA ALA A 336 12.21 5.90 -2.72
C ALA A 336 11.31 4.80 -3.32
N PHE A 337 11.75 3.55 -3.28
CA PHE A 337 10.95 2.39 -3.63
C PHE A 337 9.73 2.25 -2.73
N LEU A 338 9.88 2.34 -1.40
CA LEU A 338 8.74 2.23 -0.48
C LEU A 338 7.67 3.30 -0.76
N VAL A 339 8.08 4.55 -1.00
CA VAL A 339 7.19 5.67 -1.34
C VAL A 339 6.54 5.47 -2.71
N GLY A 340 7.33 5.17 -3.74
CA GLY A 340 6.83 4.96 -5.10
C GLY A 340 5.90 3.76 -5.20
N ARG A 341 6.21 2.67 -4.50
CA ARG A 341 5.37 1.47 -4.42
C ARG A 341 4.02 1.79 -3.80
N GLN A 342 4.02 2.43 -2.63
CA GLN A 342 2.77 2.81 -1.96
C GLN A 342 1.92 3.71 -2.85
N THR A 343 2.55 4.65 -3.54
CA THR A 343 1.87 5.55 -4.50
C THR A 343 1.17 4.75 -5.61
N ILE A 344 1.88 3.81 -6.26
CA ILE A 344 1.27 2.95 -7.28
C ILE A 344 0.11 2.14 -6.72
N VAL A 345 0.30 1.50 -5.55
CA VAL A 345 -0.75 0.67 -4.94
C VAL A 345 -2.00 1.50 -4.63
N ALA A 346 -1.83 2.68 -4.03
CA ALA A 346 -2.93 3.58 -3.71
C ALA A 346 -3.67 4.08 -4.96
N MET A 347 -2.93 4.48 -6.00
CA MET A 347 -3.51 4.89 -7.28
C MET A 347 -4.33 3.75 -7.89
N MET A 348 -3.77 2.52 -7.91
CA MET A 348 -4.49 1.35 -8.39
C MET A 348 -5.70 1.04 -7.52
N THR A 349 -5.66 1.24 -6.20
CA THR A 349 -6.83 1.07 -5.31
C THR A 349 -7.96 2.02 -5.69
N VAL A 350 -7.67 3.31 -5.90
CA VAL A 350 -8.69 4.30 -6.30
C VAL A 350 -9.26 3.98 -7.69
N LEU A 351 -8.41 3.60 -8.65
CA LEU A 351 -8.85 3.24 -10.00
C LEU A 351 -9.66 1.94 -10.02
N LEU A 352 -9.22 0.91 -9.28
CA LEU A 352 -9.96 -0.35 -9.15
C LEU A 352 -11.28 -0.17 -8.43
N ALA A 353 -11.37 0.73 -7.44
CA ALA A 353 -12.64 1.05 -6.78
C ALA A 353 -13.69 1.52 -7.80
N ARG A 354 -13.29 2.34 -8.79
CA ARG A 354 -14.19 2.80 -9.85
C ARG A 354 -14.60 1.67 -10.80
N VAL A 355 -13.65 0.85 -11.20
CA VAL A 355 -13.87 -0.21 -12.19
C VAL A 355 -14.69 -1.37 -11.61
N THR A 356 -14.54 -1.64 -10.31
CA THR A 356 -15.19 -2.79 -9.66
C THR A 356 -16.49 -2.43 -8.92
N SER A 357 -16.74 -1.14 -8.64
CA SER A 357 -17.98 -0.71 -8.00
C SER A 357 -19.03 -0.35 -9.05
N TYR A 358 -20.28 -0.72 -8.76
CA TYR A 358 -21.40 -0.34 -9.60
C TYR A 358 -21.68 1.17 -9.52
N ALA A 359 -22.21 1.71 -10.61
CA ALA A 359 -22.69 3.08 -10.71
C ALA A 359 -24.20 3.14 -10.40
N GLY A 360 -24.66 4.34 -10.02
CA GLY A 360 -26.00 4.58 -9.48
C GLY A 360 -25.99 4.85 -7.98
N SER A 361 -27.14 5.24 -7.44
CA SER A 361 -27.37 5.64 -6.04
C SER A 361 -28.54 4.87 -5.43
N ASP A 362 -28.63 4.81 -4.11
CA ASP A 362 -29.78 4.28 -3.35
C ASP A 362 -30.27 2.87 -3.77
N GLY A 363 -29.32 2.00 -4.16
CA GLY A 363 -29.61 0.64 -4.61
C GLY A 363 -30.20 0.53 -6.02
N GLU A 364 -30.36 1.65 -6.73
CA GLU A 364 -30.75 1.69 -8.14
C GLU A 364 -29.50 1.68 -9.02
N LEU A 365 -29.39 0.65 -9.86
CA LEU A 365 -28.30 0.52 -10.82
C LEU A 365 -28.65 1.28 -12.11
N LEU A 366 -27.62 1.70 -12.85
CA LEU A 366 -27.80 2.18 -14.23
C LEU A 366 -28.45 1.10 -15.13
N GLU A 367 -28.86 1.52 -16.33
CA GLU A 367 -29.61 0.71 -17.32
C GLU A 367 -29.22 -0.79 -17.33
N GLY A 368 -30.22 -1.68 -17.26
CA GLY A 368 -30.02 -3.14 -17.22
C GLY A 368 -30.68 -3.89 -16.05
N GLY A 369 -31.37 -3.17 -15.14
CA GLY A 369 -32.12 -3.75 -14.02
C GLY A 369 -31.26 -4.24 -12.85
N ASP A 370 -31.89 -4.51 -11.72
CA ASP A 370 -31.28 -4.98 -10.46
C ASP A 370 -31.04 -6.49 -10.42
N TRP A 371 -31.22 -7.16 -11.55
CA TRP A 371 -31.19 -8.63 -11.70
C TRP A 371 -32.13 -9.37 -10.74
N GLY A 372 -33.17 -8.70 -10.24
CA GLY A 372 -34.08 -9.25 -9.24
C GLY A 372 -33.44 -9.50 -7.87
N MET A 373 -32.26 -8.94 -7.61
CA MET A 373 -31.57 -9.07 -6.32
C MET A 373 -32.08 -8.07 -5.27
N GLY A 374 -32.80 -7.04 -5.70
CA GLY A 374 -33.41 -6.02 -4.85
C GLY A 374 -32.45 -4.91 -4.42
N LYS A 375 -33.03 -3.77 -4.02
CA LYS A 375 -32.31 -2.55 -3.65
C LYS A 375 -31.28 -2.75 -2.54
N GLY A 376 -31.62 -3.55 -1.52
CA GLY A 376 -30.73 -3.80 -0.39
C GLY A 376 -29.44 -4.54 -0.80
N PHE A 377 -29.53 -5.52 -1.70
CA PHE A 377 -28.37 -6.24 -2.22
C PHE A 377 -27.48 -5.29 -3.04
N ASN A 378 -28.10 -4.50 -3.93
CA ASN A 378 -27.36 -3.55 -4.76
C ASN A 378 -26.64 -2.51 -3.94
N GLN A 379 -27.33 -1.90 -2.97
CA GLN A 379 -26.77 -0.87 -2.12
C GLN A 379 -25.60 -1.42 -1.31
N TRP A 380 -25.80 -2.53 -0.58
CA TRP A 380 -24.80 -3.03 0.36
C TRP A 380 -23.65 -3.83 -0.26
N LEU A 381 -23.89 -4.56 -1.35
CA LEU A 381 -22.86 -5.44 -1.95
C LEU A 381 -22.27 -4.86 -3.25
N LEU A 382 -23.08 -4.24 -4.10
CA LEU A 382 -22.61 -3.77 -5.42
C LEU A 382 -22.09 -2.32 -5.37
N GLN A 383 -22.79 -1.42 -4.69
CA GLN A 383 -22.47 0.01 -4.65
C GLN A 383 -21.41 0.36 -3.60
N THR A 384 -21.34 -0.35 -2.46
CA THR A 384 -20.28 -0.16 -1.45
C THR A 384 -18.87 -0.53 -1.95
N GLY A 385 -18.78 -1.34 -3.00
CA GLY A 385 -17.50 -1.85 -3.53
C GLY A 385 -16.91 -3.03 -2.75
N ILE A 386 -17.64 -3.63 -1.79
CA ILE A 386 -17.13 -4.75 -1.00
C ILE A 386 -16.76 -5.97 -1.86
N LEU A 387 -17.52 -6.29 -2.91
CA LEU A 387 -17.17 -7.36 -3.85
C LEU A 387 -15.86 -7.07 -4.59
N GLY A 388 -15.66 -5.81 -4.99
CA GLY A 388 -14.41 -5.34 -5.57
C GLY A 388 -13.25 -5.53 -4.60
N ALA A 389 -13.42 -5.14 -3.33
CA ALA A 389 -12.41 -5.33 -2.30
C ALA A 389 -12.08 -6.82 -2.07
N VAL A 390 -13.09 -7.71 -2.04
CA VAL A 390 -12.89 -9.16 -1.93
C VAL A 390 -12.07 -9.70 -3.11
N LEU A 391 -12.44 -9.35 -4.34
CA LEU A 391 -11.76 -9.82 -5.54
C LEU A 391 -10.31 -9.31 -5.57
N VAL A 392 -10.10 -8.00 -5.43
CA VAL A 392 -8.78 -7.37 -5.52
C VAL A 392 -7.86 -7.85 -4.40
N CYS A 393 -8.37 -7.95 -3.17
CA CYS A 393 -7.58 -8.43 -2.03
C CYS A 393 -7.08 -9.85 -2.27
N ASN A 394 -7.95 -10.78 -2.66
CA ASN A 394 -7.57 -12.18 -2.85
C ASN A 394 -6.71 -12.39 -4.10
N VAL A 395 -7.11 -11.81 -5.24
CA VAL A 395 -6.51 -12.11 -6.55
C VAL A 395 -5.27 -11.25 -6.83
N ALA A 396 -5.31 -9.95 -6.58
CA ALA A 396 -4.19 -9.06 -6.88
C ALA A 396 -3.16 -9.06 -5.75
N GLN A 397 -3.59 -8.88 -4.51
CA GLN A 397 -2.66 -8.61 -3.41
C GLN A 397 -2.19 -9.89 -2.72
N LEU A 398 -3.10 -10.65 -2.10
CA LEU A 398 -2.70 -11.82 -1.31
C LEU A 398 -2.06 -12.91 -2.17
N ALA A 399 -2.58 -13.17 -3.37
CA ALA A 399 -2.01 -14.20 -4.23
C ALA A 399 -0.56 -13.90 -4.67
N SER A 400 -0.29 -12.64 -5.03
CA SER A 400 1.06 -12.22 -5.43
C SER A 400 2.01 -12.17 -4.25
N GLN A 401 1.58 -11.68 -3.08
CA GLN A 401 2.37 -11.68 -1.84
C GLN A 401 2.76 -13.10 -1.42
N VAL A 402 1.81 -14.04 -1.44
CA VAL A 402 2.07 -15.45 -1.11
C VAL A 402 3.07 -16.05 -2.09
N THR A 403 2.85 -15.86 -3.40
CA THR A 403 3.76 -16.36 -4.44
C THR A 403 5.18 -15.79 -4.28
N ALA A 404 5.29 -14.48 -4.05
CA ALA A 404 6.55 -13.77 -3.83
C ALA A 404 7.29 -14.22 -2.57
N SER A 405 6.57 -14.61 -1.52
CA SER A 405 7.18 -15.12 -0.29
C SER A 405 7.79 -16.52 -0.45
N ILE A 406 7.28 -17.31 -1.40
CA ILE A 406 7.72 -18.67 -1.69
C ILE A 406 8.83 -18.67 -2.75
N PHE A 407 8.66 -17.91 -3.83
CA PHE A 407 9.57 -17.83 -4.97
C PHE A 407 10.08 -16.39 -5.22
N PRO A 408 10.83 -15.79 -4.27
CA PRO A 408 11.21 -14.39 -4.35
C PRO A 408 12.21 -14.08 -5.47
N VAL A 409 13.12 -15.01 -5.78
CA VAL A 409 14.14 -14.80 -6.82
C VAL A 409 13.49 -14.86 -8.20
N GLU A 410 12.66 -15.86 -8.43
CA GLU A 410 11.96 -16.10 -9.69
C GLU A 410 11.03 -14.95 -10.05
N LEU A 411 10.31 -14.41 -9.05
CA LEU A 411 9.40 -13.29 -9.26
C LEU A 411 10.14 -12.00 -9.64
N ILE A 412 11.24 -11.68 -8.97
CA ILE A 412 12.05 -10.49 -9.27
C ILE A 412 12.87 -10.63 -10.57
N ASN A 413 13.16 -11.85 -11.02
CA ASN A 413 13.95 -12.13 -12.23
C ASN A 413 13.14 -11.94 -13.53
N ASN A 414 12.39 -10.84 -13.66
CA ASN A 414 11.62 -10.49 -14.86
C ASN A 414 11.74 -8.99 -15.20
N HIS A 415 11.71 -8.66 -16.49
CA HIS A 415 11.77 -7.31 -17.04
C HIS A 415 10.66 -6.40 -16.50
N VAL A 416 9.46 -6.95 -16.31
CA VAL A 416 8.33 -6.20 -15.75
C VAL A 416 8.68 -5.64 -14.37
N MET A 417 9.25 -6.46 -13.48
CA MET A 417 9.65 -6.02 -12.14
C MET A 417 10.76 -4.97 -12.18
N HIS A 418 11.72 -5.13 -13.10
CA HIS A 418 12.80 -4.17 -13.27
C HIS A 418 12.30 -2.80 -13.76
N ILE A 419 11.38 -2.78 -14.73
CA ILE A 419 10.74 -1.56 -15.22
C ILE A 419 9.88 -0.93 -14.13
N LEU A 420 9.10 -1.74 -13.42
CA LEU A 420 8.22 -1.28 -12.36
C LEU A 420 9.02 -0.65 -11.20
N LEU A 421 10.16 -1.24 -10.82
CA LEU A 421 11.07 -0.63 -9.83
C LEU A 421 11.52 0.76 -10.27
N ARG A 422 11.95 0.91 -11.54
CA ARG A 422 12.38 2.22 -12.06
C ARG A 422 11.24 3.24 -12.07
N LEU A 423 10.02 2.80 -12.40
CA LEU A 423 8.84 3.65 -12.34
C LEU A 423 8.56 4.13 -10.90
N MET A 424 8.67 3.24 -9.91
CA MET A 424 8.51 3.62 -8.50
C MET A 424 9.56 4.64 -8.06
N LEU A 425 10.82 4.45 -8.46
CA LEU A 425 11.89 5.43 -8.20
C LEU A 425 11.62 6.76 -8.91
N LEU A 426 11.10 6.72 -10.14
CA LEU A 426 10.72 7.92 -10.90
C LEU A 426 9.59 8.69 -10.22
N ILE A 427 8.61 8.00 -9.62
CA ILE A 427 7.51 8.63 -8.90
C ILE A 427 8.01 9.43 -7.71
N GLU A 428 8.92 8.89 -6.88
CA GLU A 428 9.53 9.67 -5.80
C GLU A 428 10.39 10.82 -6.34
N ALA A 429 11.15 10.55 -7.41
CA ALA A 429 11.96 11.56 -8.06
C ALA A 429 11.11 12.67 -8.71
N SER A 430 9.85 12.41 -9.06
CA SER A 430 8.95 13.40 -9.65
C SER A 430 8.52 14.49 -8.67
N GLY A 431 8.64 14.23 -7.36
CA GLY A 431 8.27 15.18 -6.32
C GLY A 431 6.79 15.25 -5.96
N VAL A 432 5.87 14.66 -6.73
CA VAL A 432 4.41 14.82 -6.54
C VAL A 432 3.94 14.46 -5.12
N VAL A 433 4.55 13.44 -4.52
CA VAL A 433 4.18 12.92 -3.19
C VAL A 433 5.19 13.28 -2.09
N ASN A 434 6.19 14.12 -2.39
CA ASN A 434 7.28 14.44 -1.45
C ASN A 434 6.84 15.28 -0.24
N ALA A 435 5.61 15.80 -0.24
CA ALA A 435 4.93 16.35 0.94
C ALA A 435 4.87 15.36 2.12
N CYS A 436 5.01 14.04 1.87
CA CYS A 436 5.08 13.05 2.94
C CYS A 436 6.27 13.26 3.88
N TRP A 437 7.41 13.78 3.39
CA TRP A 437 8.60 13.98 4.23
C TRP A 437 8.43 15.14 5.21
N PRO A 438 8.08 16.38 4.78
CA PRO A 438 7.82 17.47 5.72
C PRO A 438 6.68 17.17 6.68
N LEU A 439 5.63 16.49 6.22
CA LEU A 439 4.54 16.10 7.11
C LEU A 439 4.99 15.06 8.13
N ALA A 440 5.74 14.05 7.73
CA ALA A 440 6.25 13.07 8.68
C ALA A 440 7.19 13.72 9.70
N TRP A 441 8.06 14.65 9.31
CA TRP A 441 8.86 15.43 10.28
C TRP A 441 7.99 16.27 11.22
N GLY A 442 6.95 16.91 10.70
CA GLY A 442 6.02 17.70 11.50
C GLY A 442 5.25 16.85 12.52
N VAL A 443 4.77 15.68 12.09
CA VAL A 443 4.04 14.74 12.96
C VAL A 443 5.00 14.09 13.97
N ASP A 444 6.20 13.71 13.56
CA ASP A 444 7.25 13.21 14.44
C ASP A 444 7.61 14.25 15.53
N SER A 445 7.81 15.51 15.15
CA SER A 445 8.06 16.60 16.08
C SER A 445 6.86 16.90 17.00
N LEU A 446 5.63 16.76 16.50
CA LEU A 446 4.41 17.00 17.28
C LEU A 446 4.24 15.95 18.38
N PHE A 447 4.55 14.69 18.09
CA PHE A 447 4.39 13.59 19.02
C PHE A 447 5.66 13.25 19.81
N GLY A 448 6.81 13.79 19.42
CA GLY A 448 8.10 13.56 20.08
C GLY A 448 8.47 12.08 20.12
N LEU A 449 8.36 11.37 18.98
CA LEU A 449 8.62 9.94 18.98
C LEU A 449 10.08 9.65 19.30
N GLU A 450 10.30 8.76 20.27
CA GLU A 450 11.62 8.24 20.61
C GLU A 450 12.12 7.29 19.51
N HIS A 451 13.44 7.32 19.26
CA HIS A 451 14.09 6.32 18.42
C HIS A 451 13.99 4.93 19.03
N ASP A 452 14.02 3.90 18.20
CA ASP A 452 13.93 2.54 18.70
C ASP A 452 15.20 2.22 19.54
N PRO A 453 15.06 1.68 20.76
CA PRO A 453 16.15 1.51 21.72
C PRO A 453 17.19 0.45 21.29
N PHE A 454 16.91 -0.30 20.23
CA PHE A 454 17.78 -1.31 19.63
C PHE A 454 18.43 -0.82 18.32
N ASP A 455 18.20 0.44 17.93
CA ASP A 455 18.89 1.02 16.79
C ASP A 455 20.39 1.15 17.08
N GLY A 456 21.21 0.56 16.20
CA GLY A 456 22.66 0.49 16.35
C GLY A 456 23.20 -0.76 17.07
N ASP A 457 22.33 -1.60 17.65
CA ASP A 457 22.75 -2.88 18.25
C ASP A 457 22.82 -3.99 17.18
N GLU A 458 24.01 -4.25 16.63
CA GLU A 458 24.25 -5.27 15.58
C GLU A 458 23.83 -6.70 15.98
N THR A 459 23.51 -6.96 17.26
CA THR A 459 23.05 -8.28 17.71
C THR A 459 21.54 -8.51 17.46
N VAL A 460 20.76 -7.44 17.24
CA VAL A 460 19.30 -7.50 17.12
C VAL A 460 18.86 -7.46 15.66
N LYS A 461 18.50 -8.61 15.07
CA LYS A 461 18.10 -8.73 13.65
C LYS A 461 16.85 -7.92 13.26
N THR A 462 17.00 -6.62 12.96
CA THR A 462 15.93 -5.75 12.46
C THR A 462 15.84 -5.76 10.92
N PRO A 463 14.72 -5.33 10.33
CA PRO A 463 14.63 -5.11 8.87
C PRO A 463 15.74 -4.18 8.34
N ALA A 464 16.07 -3.11 9.08
CA ALA A 464 17.13 -2.18 8.74
C ALA A 464 18.50 -2.87 8.65
N GLN A 465 18.82 -3.72 9.62
CA GLN A 465 20.07 -4.47 9.61
C GLN A 465 20.16 -5.48 8.47
N ASN A 466 19.07 -6.19 8.14
CA ASN A 466 19.07 -7.08 6.99
C ASN A 466 19.43 -6.33 5.70
N VAL A 467 18.91 -5.11 5.52
CA VAL A 467 19.25 -4.26 4.37
C VAL A 467 20.72 -3.82 4.42
N LEU A 468 21.25 -3.45 5.58
CA LEU A 468 22.66 -3.07 5.74
C LEU A 468 23.61 -4.25 5.46
N GLU A 469 23.34 -5.42 6.02
CA GLU A 469 24.06 -6.67 5.72
C GLU A 469 24.00 -7.00 4.23
N ARG A 470 22.83 -6.79 3.61
CA ARG A 470 22.64 -7.00 2.18
C ARG A 470 23.49 -6.04 1.36
N LYS A 471 23.49 -4.74 1.68
CA LYS A 471 24.36 -3.72 1.05
C LYS A 471 25.84 -4.16 1.14
N LYS A 472 26.31 -4.52 2.35
CA LYS A 472 27.67 -5.05 2.59
C LYS A 472 27.98 -6.28 1.70
N SER A 473 27.06 -7.25 1.62
CA SER A 473 27.24 -8.48 0.83
C SER A 473 27.29 -8.28 -0.68
N MET A 474 26.76 -7.16 -1.18
CA MET A 474 26.80 -6.80 -2.59
C MET A 474 28.00 -5.92 -2.96
N GLY A 475 28.80 -5.50 -1.98
CA GLY A 475 29.81 -4.46 -2.16
C GLY A 475 29.19 -3.07 -2.38
N ILE A 476 27.93 -2.88 -2.00
CA ILE A 476 27.29 -1.56 -2.01
C ILE A 476 27.83 -0.81 -0.79
N PRO A 477 28.39 0.38 -0.97
CA PRO A 477 28.99 1.09 0.13
C PRO A 477 27.90 1.56 1.12
N THR A 478 28.18 1.49 2.42
CA THR A 478 27.27 1.88 3.52
C THR A 478 27.87 2.97 4.39
N GLN A 479 27.12 4.04 4.68
CA GLN A 479 27.54 5.05 5.65
C GLN A 479 27.31 4.53 7.08
N ARG A 480 28.27 4.78 7.99
CA ARG A 480 28.15 4.37 9.40
C ARG A 480 27.10 5.24 10.11
N GLY A 481 26.20 4.61 10.86
CA GLY A 481 25.21 5.31 11.71
C GLY A 481 23.95 5.79 11.01
N VAL A 482 23.77 5.51 9.71
CA VAL A 482 22.56 5.88 8.95
C VAL A 482 21.69 4.65 8.74
N SER A 483 20.44 4.72 9.19
CA SER A 483 19.46 3.66 8.93
C SER A 483 18.98 3.73 7.48
N PRO A 484 18.79 2.60 6.76
CA PRO A 484 18.15 2.58 5.45
C PRO A 484 16.71 3.12 5.44
N PHE A 485 16.12 3.36 6.62
CA PHE A 485 14.77 3.89 6.80
C PHE A 485 14.73 5.25 7.52
N ASP A 486 15.87 5.91 7.70
CA ASP A 486 15.99 7.23 8.36
C ASP A 486 15.10 8.31 7.70
N LEU A 487 14.19 8.90 8.46
CA LEU A 487 13.21 9.87 7.99
C LEU A 487 13.85 11.18 7.51
N HIS A 488 15.00 11.55 8.07
CA HIS A 488 15.71 12.78 7.73
C HIS A 488 16.59 12.64 6.49
N GLN A 489 16.78 11.41 6.00
CA GLN A 489 17.47 11.11 4.76
C GLN A 489 18.74 11.94 4.56
N PRO A 490 19.83 11.63 5.26
CA PRO A 490 21.03 12.43 5.13
C PRO A 490 21.45 12.49 3.66
N GLU A 491 21.55 13.72 3.12
CA GLU A 491 21.99 13.99 1.74
C GLU A 491 23.33 13.28 1.44
N ALA A 492 24.09 12.95 2.50
CA ALA A 492 25.32 12.17 2.55
C ALA A 492 25.30 10.79 1.85
N GLU A 493 24.15 10.13 1.65
CA GLU A 493 24.12 8.86 0.90
C GLU A 493 24.29 9.01 -0.62
N TYR A 494 24.16 10.24 -1.19
CA TYR A 494 24.51 10.51 -2.59
C TYR A 494 26.02 10.41 -2.86
N HIS A 495 26.84 10.40 -1.82
CA HIS A 495 28.27 10.72 -1.90
C HIS A 495 29.18 9.51 -2.11
N MET A 496 28.63 8.34 -2.42
CA MET A 496 29.44 7.17 -2.70
C MET A 496 29.35 6.81 -4.17
N ASP A 497 30.42 7.13 -4.89
CA ASP A 497 30.63 6.73 -6.28
C ASP A 497 30.35 5.23 -6.42
N TYR A 498 29.24 4.88 -7.06
CA TYR A 498 28.99 3.52 -7.51
C TYR A 498 29.92 3.22 -8.68
N THR A 499 31.20 3.00 -8.39
CA THR A 499 32.17 2.57 -9.38
C THR A 499 31.87 1.10 -9.67
N TYR A 500 30.88 0.85 -10.52
CA TYR A 500 30.63 -0.49 -11.06
C TYR A 500 31.83 -0.86 -11.94
N LYS A 501 32.86 -1.50 -11.36
CA LYS A 501 33.71 -2.40 -12.12
C LYS A 501 32.88 -3.63 -12.43
N VAL A 502 32.03 -3.54 -13.45
CA VAL A 502 31.59 -4.71 -14.18
C VAL A 502 32.85 -5.25 -14.84
N SER A 503 33.52 -6.18 -14.16
CA SER A 503 34.51 -7.03 -14.82
C SER A 503 33.74 -7.86 -15.83
N TYR A 504 33.67 -7.37 -17.06
CA TYR A 504 33.39 -8.23 -18.20
C TYR A 504 34.52 -9.26 -18.23
N ILE A 505 34.18 -10.50 -17.89
CA ILE A 505 34.87 -11.67 -18.42
C ILE A 505 33.83 -12.37 -19.29
#